data_AF-A0A7T0PXI4-F1
#
_entry.id   AF-A0A7T0PXI4-F1
#
_cell.length_a   1.000
_cell.length_b   1.000
_cell.length_c   1.000
_cell.angle_alpha   90.00
_cell.angle_beta   90.00
_cell.angle_gamma   90.00
#
_symmetry.space_group_name_H-M   'P 1'
#
loop_
_entity.id
_entity.type
_entity.pdbx_description
1 polymer ?
#
loop_
_entity_poly.entity_id
_entity_poly.type
_entity_poly.pdbx_seq_one_letter_code
_entity_poly.pdbx_strand_id
1 'polypeptide(L)'
;MRTGAPREPHIEVWNDLVSARDLVLSLTVCAASAVAALVVATLTGGQLLFWGLAGSVLGFALSCLLVQPKRDVSIVDSGASEDVGTAATEPSEPSEVTP
;
A
#
# COMPACT_ATOMS: atom_id res chain seq x y z
N MET A 1 -23.42 4.16 21.09
CA MET A 1 -23.48 4.72 19.72
C MET A 1 -22.11 4.51 19.07
N ARG A 2 -22.01 3.63 18.07
CA ARG A 2 -20.77 3.41 17.31
C ARG A 2 -20.78 4.34 16.10
N THR A 3 -19.91 5.33 16.09
CA THR A 3 -19.70 6.18 14.91
C THR A 3 -18.96 5.35 13.87
N GLY A 4 -19.63 5.02 12.77
CA GLY A 4 -19.00 4.33 11.65
C GLY A 4 -18.09 5.31 10.91
N ALA A 5 -16.78 5.04 10.90
CA ALA A 5 -15.84 5.72 10.02
C ALA A 5 -16.26 5.51 8.55
N PRO A 6 -16.12 6.51 7.66
CA PRO A 6 -16.40 6.34 6.25
C PRO A 6 -15.49 5.25 5.68
N ARG A 7 -16.09 4.16 5.19
CA ARG A 7 -15.36 3.09 4.53
C ARG A 7 -14.98 3.56 3.14
N GLU A 8 -13.69 3.71 2.87
CA GLU A 8 -13.23 3.90 1.51
C GLU A 8 -13.67 2.66 0.67
N PRO A 9 -14.38 2.87 -0.44
CA PRO A 9 -14.93 1.77 -1.23
C PRO A 9 -13.80 1.09 -2.02
N HIS A 10 -13.25 0.03 -1.43
CA HIS A 10 -12.40 -0.93 -2.13
C HIS A 10 -13.29 -1.93 -2.87
N ILE A 11 -12.98 -2.18 -4.15
CA ILE A 11 -13.73 -3.14 -4.96
C ILE A 11 -12.93 -4.44 -5.04
N GLU A 12 -13.57 -5.57 -4.72
CA GLU A 12 -12.95 -6.88 -4.82
C GLU A 12 -12.92 -7.32 -6.29
N VAL A 13 -11.72 -7.35 -6.88
CA VAL A 13 -11.50 -7.86 -8.23
C VAL A 13 -10.56 -9.06 -8.11
N TRP A 14 -11.02 -10.24 -8.51
CA TRP A 14 -10.23 -11.48 -8.42
C TRP A 14 -9.55 -11.70 -7.05
N ASN A 15 -10.30 -11.51 -5.96
CA ASN A 15 -9.81 -11.68 -4.58
C ASN A 15 -8.70 -10.69 -4.14
N ASP A 16 -8.42 -9.63 -4.91
CA ASP A 16 -7.56 -8.53 -4.48
C ASP A 16 -8.39 -7.28 -4.13
N LEU A 17 -8.01 -6.62 -3.05
CA LEU A 17 -8.65 -5.40 -2.55
C LEU A 17 -8.01 -4.20 -3.23
N VAL A 18 -8.48 -3.89 -4.44
CA VAL A 18 -7.99 -2.76 -5.21
C VAL A 18 -8.86 -1.53 -4.96
N SER A 19 -8.23 -0.37 -4.76
CA SER A 19 -8.96 0.90 -4.79
C SER A 19 -9.38 1.18 -6.23
N ALA A 20 -10.69 1.26 -6.48
CA ALA A 20 -11.23 1.55 -7.81
C ALA A 20 -10.65 2.85 -8.40
N ARG A 21 -10.31 3.81 -7.53
CA ARG A 21 -9.68 5.07 -7.91
C ARG A 21 -8.29 4.86 -8.51
N ASP A 22 -7.46 4.03 -7.87
CA ASP A 22 -6.09 3.75 -8.32
C ASP A 22 -6.10 2.96 -9.64
N LEU A 23 -7.04 2.03 -9.77
CA LEU A 23 -7.27 1.28 -11.01
C LEU A 23 -7.64 2.21 -12.17
N VAL A 24 -8.65 3.06 -12.00
CA VAL A 24 -9.09 3.99 -13.04
C VAL A 24 -7.97 4.97 -13.41
N LEU A 25 -7.24 5.49 -12.42
CA LEU A 25 -6.07 6.35 -12.67
C LEU A 25 -5.03 5.64 -13.54
N SER A 26 -4.63 4.43 -13.17
CA SER A 26 -3.63 3.68 -13.96
C SER A 26 -4.08 3.44 -15.40
N LEU A 27 -5.34 3.06 -15.58
CA LEU A 27 -5.92 2.80 -16.89
C LEU A 27 -5.96 4.08 -17.74
N THR A 28 -6.36 5.21 -17.15
CA THR A 28 -6.42 6.49 -17.86
C THR A 28 -5.04 6.97 -18.30
N VAL A 29 -4.00 6.77 -17.48
CA VAL A 29 -2.62 7.11 -17.84
C VAL A 29 -2.13 6.26 -19.01
N CYS A 30 -2.35 4.95 -18.98
CA CYS A 30 -2.02 4.06 -20.09
C CYS A 30 -2.78 4.39 -21.38
N ALA A 31 -4.07 4.70 -21.27
CA ALA A 31 -4.88 5.07 -22.43
C ALA A 31 -4.38 6.40 -23.05
N ALA A 32 -4.07 7.40 -22.22
CA ALA A 32 -3.56 8.68 -22.68
C ALA A 32 -2.20 8.55 -23.37
N SER A 33 -1.29 7.74 -22.81
CA SER A 33 0.02 7.50 -23.44
C SER A 33 -0.10 6.73 -24.76
N ALA A 34 -1.01 5.76 -24.85
CA ALA A 34 -1.29 5.04 -26.08
C ALA A 34 -1.82 5.98 -27.18
N VAL A 35 -2.78 6.86 -26.84
CA VAL A 35 -3.31 7.87 -27.77
C VAL A 35 -2.21 8.82 -28.24
N ALA A 36 -1.37 9.31 -27.32
CA ALA A 36 -0.25 10.19 -27.68
C ALA A 36 0.72 9.49 -28.64
N ALA A 37 1.06 8.22 -28.40
CA ALA A 37 1.94 7.45 -29.28
C ALA A 37 1.30 7.18 -30.65
N LEU A 38 -0.02 6.94 -30.69
CA LEU A 38 -0.75 6.79 -31.95
C LEU A 38 -0.77 8.08 -32.77
N VAL A 39 -0.93 9.24 -32.13
CA VAL A 39 -0.81 10.54 -32.83
C VAL A 39 0.59 10.69 -33.44
N VAL A 40 1.65 10.40 -32.68
CA VAL A 40 3.03 10.41 -33.21
C VAL A 40 3.19 9.45 -34.39
N ALA A 41 2.61 8.26 -34.32
CA ALA A 41 2.63 7.28 -35.41
C ALA A 41 1.96 7.80 -36.69
N THR A 42 0.81 8.46 -36.56
CA THR A 42 0.11 9.06 -37.73
C THR A 42 0.93 10.17 -38.39
N LEU A 43 1.69 10.95 -37.59
CA LEU A 43 2.52 12.03 -38.11
C LEU A 43 3.82 11.54 -38.76
N THR A 44 4.35 10.41 -38.30
CA THR A 44 5.62 9.83 -38.80
C THR A 44 5.42 8.76 -39.86
N GLY A 45 4.17 8.38 -40.17
CA GLY A 45 3.86 7.29 -41.10
C GLY A 45 4.22 5.90 -40.55
N GLY A 46 4.40 5.78 -39.23
CA GLY A 46 4.75 4.53 -38.56
C GLY A 46 3.57 3.55 -38.43
N GLN A 47 3.88 2.28 -38.15
CA GLN A 47 2.86 1.25 -37.91
C GLN A 47 2.13 1.50 -36.59
N LEU A 48 0.83 1.81 -36.68
CA LEU A 48 -0.02 2.17 -35.53
C LEU A 48 0.02 1.14 -34.38
N LEU A 49 0.04 -0.15 -34.69
CA LEU A 49 0.04 -1.22 -33.68
C LEU A 49 1.28 -1.16 -32.77
N PHE A 50 2.47 -0.99 -33.35
CA PHE A 50 3.72 -0.95 -32.58
C PHE A 50 3.80 0.32 -31.73
N TRP A 51 3.39 1.46 -32.27
CA TRP A 51 3.37 2.71 -31.52
C TRP A 51 2.32 2.71 -30.40
N GLY A 52 1.11 2.21 -30.67
CA GLY A 52 0.06 2.07 -29.66
C GLY A 52 0.46 1.12 -28.53
N LEU A 53 1.08 -0.02 -28.85
CA LEU A 53 1.60 -0.96 -27.86
C LEU A 53 2.76 -0.35 -27.06
N ALA A 54 3.74 0.26 -27.74
CA ALA A 54 4.87 0.90 -27.08
C ALA A 54 4.42 2.04 -26.15
N GLY A 55 3.46 2.86 -26.59
CA GLY A 55 2.86 3.91 -25.77
C GLY A 55 2.12 3.36 -24.55
N SER A 56 1.39 2.25 -24.71
CA SER A 56 0.69 1.58 -23.60
C SER A 56 1.67 1.01 -22.57
N VAL A 57 2.74 0.33 -23.02
CA VAL A 57 3.78 -0.23 -22.15
C VAL A 57 4.51 0.87 -21.40
N LEU A 58 4.85 1.97 -22.09
CA LEU A 58 5.51 3.11 -21.47
C LEU A 58 4.60 3.78 -20.42
N GLY A 59 3.33 4.01 -20.75
CA GLY A 59 2.35 4.55 -19.79
C GLY A 59 2.14 3.66 -18.59
N PHE A 60 2.14 2.34 -18.79
CA PHE A 60 2.05 1.37 -17.70
C PHE A 60 3.28 1.44 -16.80
N ALA A 61 4.49 1.49 -17.36
CA ALA A 61 5.70 1.67 -16.59
C ALA A 61 5.68 2.96 -15.75
N LEU A 62 5.24 4.09 -16.34
CA LEU A 62 5.05 5.33 -15.59
C LEU A 62 3.99 5.20 -14.50
N SER A 63 2.87 4.54 -14.80
CA SER A 63 1.81 4.31 -13.81
C SER A 63 2.31 3.48 -12.63
N CYS A 64 3.18 2.49 -12.86
CA CYS A 64 3.80 1.71 -11.79
C CYS A 64 4.72 2.55 -10.90
N LEU A 65 5.33 3.60 -11.44
CA LEU A 65 6.15 4.54 -10.65
C LEU A 65 5.30 5.57 -9.91
N LEU A 66 4.18 6.00 -10.49
CA LEU A 66 3.26 6.98 -9.90
C LEU A 66 2.37 6.38 -8.80
N VAL A 67 1.93 5.14 -8.97
CA VAL A 67 1.20 4.40 -7.93
C VAL A 67 2.23 3.91 -6.92
N GLN A 68 2.51 4.74 -5.90
CA GLN A 68 3.42 4.37 -4.84
C GLN A 68 3.00 3.04 -4.20
N PRO A 69 3.96 2.13 -3.92
CA PRO A 69 3.66 0.90 -3.23
C PRO A 69 3.05 1.23 -1.87
N LYS A 70 1.82 0.75 -1.63
CA LYS A 70 1.00 1.01 -0.42
C LYS A 70 1.57 0.46 0.90
N ARG A 71 2.85 0.10 0.96
CA ARG A 71 3.49 -0.52 2.13
C ARG A 71 4.04 0.53 3.07
N ASP A 72 3.19 1.04 3.95
CA ASP A 72 3.64 1.52 5.25
C ASP A 72 3.71 0.30 6.19
N VAL A 73 4.84 -0.42 6.14
CA VAL A 73 5.10 -1.51 7.08
C VAL A 73 5.75 -0.91 8.30
N SER A 74 4.91 -0.41 9.21
CA SER A 74 5.32 -0.17 10.60
C SER A 74 5.63 -1.52 11.23
N ILE A 75 6.91 -1.87 11.32
CA ILE A 75 7.35 -2.95 12.21
C ILE A 75 7.03 -2.47 13.62
N VAL A 76 5.95 -2.99 14.20
CA VAL A 76 5.72 -2.87 15.63
C VAL A 76 6.79 -3.72 16.29
N ASP A 77 7.84 -3.08 16.79
CA ASP A 77 8.74 -3.72 17.73
C ASP A 77 7.92 -3.99 19.00
N SER A 78 7.45 -5.22 19.16
CA SER A 78 6.86 -5.69 20.40
C SER A 78 7.99 -5.91 21.42
N GLY A 79 8.64 -4.82 21.81
CA GLY A 79 9.60 -4.74 22.90
C GLY A 79 8.98 -3.96 24.05
N ALA A 80 8.88 -4.62 25.21
CA ALA A 80 8.53 -4.11 26.54
C ALA A 80 7.03 -4.05 26.92
N SER A 81 6.55 -5.18 27.45
CA SER A 81 5.95 -5.19 28.79
C SER A 81 6.17 -6.58 29.41
N GLU A 82 7.40 -6.82 29.89
CA GLU A 82 7.64 -7.75 30.98
C GLU A 82 7.01 -7.12 32.23
N ASP A 83 5.77 -7.48 32.54
CA ASP A 83 5.19 -7.30 33.88
C ASP A 83 3.97 -8.23 34.02
N VAL A 84 4.24 -9.50 34.29
CA VAL A 84 3.30 -10.37 35.01
C VAL A 84 4.02 -10.79 36.28
N GLY A 85 3.76 -10.03 37.33
CA GLY A 85 4.08 -10.40 38.70
C GLY A 85 3.31 -11.64 39.16
N THR A 86 3.77 -12.15 40.31
CA THR A 86 3.23 -13.26 41.10
C THR A 86 3.83 -14.64 40.79
N ALA A 87 5.05 -14.85 41.28
CA ALA A 87 5.41 -16.11 41.93
C ALA A 87 5.82 -15.79 43.37
N ALA A 88 5.08 -16.36 44.31
CA ALA A 88 5.31 -16.23 45.75
C ALA A 88 6.70 -16.72 46.14
N THR A 89 7.45 -15.89 46.86
CA THR A 89 8.57 -16.31 47.70
C THR A 89 8.63 -15.32 48.84
N GLU A 90 8.01 -15.66 49.97
CA GLU A 90 8.29 -14.98 51.24
C GLU A 90 9.76 -15.26 51.60
N PRO A 91 10.59 -14.22 51.84
CA PRO A 91 11.90 -14.40 52.44
C PRO A 91 11.78 -14.30 53.96
N SER A 92 12.37 -15.28 54.64
CA SER A 92 12.61 -15.36 56.08
C SER A 92 13.28 -14.09 56.65
N GLU A 93 12.92 -13.74 57.90
CA GLU A 93 13.44 -12.64 58.75
C GLU A 93 14.98 -12.53 58.83
N PRO A 94 15.56 -11.35 59.17
CA PRO A 94 15.93 -11.09 60.57
C PRO A 94 15.93 -9.61 61.07
N SER A 95 15.71 -9.45 62.38
CA SER A 95 16.19 -8.42 63.35
C SER A 95 16.54 -6.99 62.90
N GLU A 96 15.90 -5.98 63.51
CA GLU A 96 16.65 -4.94 64.23
C GLU A 96 15.84 -4.23 65.34
N VAL A 97 16.54 -4.06 66.47
CA VAL A 97 16.31 -3.39 67.76
C VAL A 97 15.75 -1.96 67.59
N THR A 98 14.92 -1.40 68.48
CA THR A 98 15.27 -0.52 69.64
C THR A 98 13.98 0.20 70.11
N PRO A 99 13.84 0.79 71.32
CA PRO A 99 14.49 0.58 72.62
C PRO A 99 13.58 -0.07 73.69
#